data_AF-A0A1H8QVF2-F1
#
_entry.id   AF-A0A1H8QVF2-F1
#
_cell.length_a   1.000
_cell.length_b   1.000
_cell.length_c   1.000
_cell.angle_alpha   90.00
_cell.angle_beta   90.00
_cell.angle_gamma   90.00
#
_symmetry.space_group_name_H-M   'P 1'
#
loop_
_entity.id
_entity.type
_entity.pdbx_description
1 polymer ?
#
loop_
_entity_poly.entity_id
_entity_poly.type
_entity_poly.pdbx_seq_one_letter_code
_entity_poly.pdbx_strand_id
1 'polypeptide(L)'
;MLERLSGHPELTSSDLEATLPISGPTISYHTKILVQAGLITSRTPGRTVVYSLRRAVLRDLVGELGTLLPALHGLDSPPTC
;
A
#
# COMPACT_ATOMS: atom_id res chain seq x y z
N MET A 1 -1.81 3.75 4.73
CA MET A 1 -0.60 2.93 5.00
C MET A 1 0.42 3.02 3.87
N LEU A 2 0.04 2.69 2.62
CA LEU A 2 0.90 2.82 1.44
C LEU A 2 1.52 4.22 1.27
N GLU A 3 0.72 5.28 1.43
CA GLU A 3 1.20 6.68 1.40
C GLU A 3 2.36 6.94 2.36
N ARG A 4 2.28 6.43 3.59
CA ARG A 4 3.33 6.60 4.60
C ARG A 4 4.61 5.87 4.22
N LEU A 5 4.47 4.65 3.70
CA LEU A 5 5.55 3.81 3.17
C LEU A 5 6.13 4.33 1.84
N SER A 6 5.43 5.20 1.12
CA SER A 6 5.97 5.87 -0.06
C SER A 6 7.03 6.89 0.33
N GLY A 7 6.74 7.70 1.36
CA GLY A 7 7.62 8.75 1.87
C GLY A 7 8.81 8.28 2.71
N HIS A 8 8.81 7.03 3.22
CA HIS A 8 9.90 6.48 4.04
C HIS A 8 10.39 5.16 3.46
N PRO A 9 11.71 4.87 3.46
CA PRO A 9 12.23 3.61 2.93
C PRO A 9 11.80 2.40 3.77
N GLU A 10 11.73 2.56 5.10
CA GLU A 10 11.43 1.52 6.07
C GLU A 10 10.63 2.13 7.23
N LEU A 11 9.58 1.43 7.70
CA LEU A 11 8.75 1.85 8.82
C LEU A 11 8.48 0.66 9.75
N THR A 12 8.48 0.89 11.06
CA THR A 12 8.14 -0.14 12.04
C THR A 12 6.63 -0.22 12.28
N SER A 13 6.16 -1.31 12.90
CA SER A 13 4.76 -1.39 13.38
C SER A 13 4.40 -0.22 14.30
N SER A 14 5.32 0.18 15.18
CA SER A 14 5.13 1.28 16.13
C SER A 14 5.08 2.65 15.44
N ASP A 15 5.91 2.89 14.40
CA ASP A 15 5.80 4.10 13.58
C ASP A 15 4.43 4.18 12.89
N LEU A 16 3.95 3.06 12.36
CA LEU A 16 2.64 3.00 11.71
C LEU A 16 1.52 3.27 12.72
N GLU A 17 1.60 2.72 13.93
CA GLU A 17 0.67 2.99 15.04
C GLU A 17 0.69 4.46 15.49
N ALA A 18 1.87 5.10 15.49
CA ALA A 18 1.99 6.51 15.85
C ALA A 18 1.43 7.45 14.77
N THR A 19 1.50 7.05 13.50
CA THR A 19 1.17 7.94 12.38
C THR A 19 -0.24 7.73 11.80
N LEU A 20 -0.86 6.58 12.10
CA LEU A 20 -2.21 6.25 11.65
C LEU A 20 -3.13 6.14 12.88
N PRO A 21 -4.33 6.75 12.86
CA PRO A 21 -5.28 6.68 13.98
C PRO A 21 -6.04 5.34 13.99
N ILE A 22 -5.32 4.22 13.95
CA ILE A 22 -5.87 2.85 13.96
C ILE A 22 -5.05 1.97 14.90
N SER A 23 -5.70 0.95 15.44
CA SER A 23 -5.09 0.06 16.44
C SER A 23 -4.04 -0.89 15.83
N GLY A 24 -3.05 -1.30 16.63
CA GLY A 24 -2.02 -2.28 16.25
C GLY A 24 -2.51 -3.59 15.61
N PRO A 25 -3.63 -4.20 16.06
CA PRO A 25 -4.23 -5.36 15.39
C PRO A 25 -4.67 -5.05 13.95
N THR A 26 -5.26 -3.87 13.73
CA THR A 26 -5.71 -3.41 12.42
C THR A 26 -4.51 -3.17 11.50
N ILE A 27 -3.44 -2.57 12.01
CA ILE A 27 -2.18 -2.37 11.28
C ILE A 27 -1.56 -3.71 10.89
N SER A 28 -1.50 -4.67 11.80
CA SER A 28 -0.96 -6.01 11.53
C SER A 28 -1.78 -6.73 10.45
N TYR A 29 -3.10 -6.60 10.49
CA TYR A 29 -3.98 -7.17 9.46
C TYR A 29 -3.73 -6.55 8.09
N HIS A 30 -3.72 -5.22 7.97
CA HIS A 30 -3.48 -4.53 6.70
C HIS A 30 -2.07 -4.78 6.15
N THR A 31 -1.04 -4.72 6.99
CA THR A 31 0.33 -5.03 6.55
C THR A 31 0.44 -6.46 6.06
N LYS A 32 -0.22 -7.42 6.71
CA LYS A 32 -0.23 -8.82 6.26
C LYS A 32 -0.87 -8.96 4.87
N ILE A 33 -2.01 -8.33 4.63
CA ILE A 33 -2.64 -8.31 3.30
C ILE A 33 -1.70 -7.70 2.25
N LEU A 34 -1.08 -6.57 2.56
CA LEU A 34 -0.16 -5.88 1.65
C LEU A 34 1.10 -6.71 1.36
N VAL A 35 1.59 -7.47 2.34
CA VAL A 35 2.69 -8.44 2.15
C VAL A 35 2.24 -9.58 1.24
N GLN A 36 1.04 -10.14 1.49
CA GLN A 36 0.49 -11.22 0.66
C GLN A 36 0.24 -10.78 -0.78
N ALA A 37 -0.19 -9.53 -0.99
CA ALA A 37 -0.33 -8.92 -2.31
C ALA A 37 1.03 -8.59 -2.97
N GLY A 38 2.16 -8.79 -2.28
CA GLY A 38 3.49 -8.50 -2.80
C GLY A 38 3.82 -7.01 -2.93
N LEU A 39 3.00 -6.11 -2.37
CA LEU A 39 3.21 -4.66 -2.45
C LEU A 39 4.26 -4.17 -1.45
N ILE A 40 4.38 -4.84 -0.30
CA ILE A 40 5.36 -4.51 0.73
C ILE A 40 6.13 -5.75 1.16
N THR A 41 7.32 -5.56 1.74
CA THR A 41 8.09 -6.61 2.42
C THR A 41 8.07 -6.38 3.92
N SER A 42 8.00 -7.46 4.69
CA SER A 42 8.28 -7.45 6.12
C SER A 42 9.63 -8.11 6.41
N ARG A 43 10.39 -7.53 7.33
CA ARG A 43 11.58 -8.13 7.94
C ARG A 43 11.51 -7.93 9.44
N THR A 44 12.06 -8.86 10.22
CA THR A 44 12.11 -8.76 11.67
C THR A 44 13.55 -8.81 12.14
N PRO A 45 14.31 -7.70 12.03
CA PRO A 45 15.65 -7.62 12.61
C PRO A 45 15.53 -7.54 14.14
N GLY A 46 15.61 -8.70 14.80
CA GLY A 46 15.55 -8.78 16.26
C GLY A 46 14.11 -8.77 16.79
N ARG A 47 13.71 -7.67 17.45
CA ARG A 47 12.46 -7.61 18.26
C ARG A 47 11.32 -6.82 17.62
N THR A 48 11.58 -6.09 16.54
CA THR A 48 10.59 -5.22 15.89
C THR A 48 10.42 -5.62 14.43
N VAL A 49 9.18 -5.64 13.96
CA VAL A 49 8.87 -5.85 12.54
C VAL A 49 9.03 -4.52 11.80
N VAL A 50 9.80 -4.56 10.72
CA VAL A 50 10.05 -3.47 9.80
C VAL A 50 9.38 -3.79 8.47
N TYR A 51 8.69 -2.80 7.91
CA TYR A 51 8.03 -2.88 6.63
C TYR A 51 8.70 -1.95 5.63
N SER A 52 8.89 -2.43 4.40
CA SER A 52 9.47 -1.65 3.30
C SER A 52 8.59 -1.76 2.07
N LEU A 53 8.43 -0.67 1.34
CA LEU A 53 7.62 -0.64 0.12
C LEU A 53 8.36 -1.25 -1.06
N ARG A 54 7.73 -2.17 -1.80
CA ARG A 54 8.25 -2.63 -3.09
C ARG A 54 7.91 -1.62 -4.19
N ARG A 55 8.67 -0.51 -4.22
CA ARG A 55 8.44 0.61 -5.16
C ARG A 55 8.36 0.20 -6.62
N ALA A 56 9.13 -0.81 -7.04
CA ALA A 56 9.08 -1.32 -8.41
C ALA A 56 7.71 -1.92 -8.76
N VAL A 57 7.17 -2.77 -7.87
CA VAL A 57 5.87 -3.42 -8.04
C VAL A 57 4.74 -2.39 -7.97
N LEU A 58 4.81 -1.45 -7.01
CA LEU A 58 3.80 -0.39 -6.91
C LEU A 58 3.78 0.48 -8.17
N ARG A 59 4.95 0.85 -8.71
CA ARG A 59 5.04 1.63 -9.94
C ARG A 59 4.44 0.90 -11.13
N ASP A 60 4.70 -0.40 -11.24
CA ASP A 60 4.17 -1.25 -12.31
C ASP A 60 2.63 -1.31 -12.23
N LEU A 61 2.10 -1.60 -11.04
CA LEU A 61 0.65 -1.60 -10.77
C LEU A 61 -0.01 -0.25 -11.09
N VAL A 62 0.61 0.86 -10.70
CA VAL A 62 0.09 2.20 -11.03
C VAL A 62 0.12 2.45 -12.54
N GLY A 63 1.13 1.95 -13.25
CA GLY A 63 1.20 2.00 -14.71
C GLY A 63 0.08 1.22 -15.38
N GLU A 64 -0.18 -0.01 -14.92
CA GLU A 64 -1.29 -0.83 -15.42
C GLU A 64 -2.64 -0.17 -15.12
N LEU A 65 -2.84 0.30 -13.90
CA LEU A 65 -4.05 1.04 -13.52
C LEU A 65 -4.24 2.31 -14.35
N GLY A 66 -3.18 3.06 -14.64
CA GLY A 66 -3.23 4.24 -15.51
C GLY A 66 -3.62 3.91 -16.95
N THR A 67 -3.27 2.71 -17.43
CA THR A 67 -3.69 2.23 -18.76
C THR A 67 -5.15 1.77 -18.76
N LEU A 68 -5.63 1.19 -17.66
CA LEU A 68 -7.01 0.71 -17.52
C LEU A 68 -8.01 1.81 -17.15
N LEU A 69 -7.58 2.85 -16.44
CA LEU A 69 -8.45 3.92 -15.93
C LEU A 69 -9.29 4.62 -17.00
N PRO A 70 -8.77 4.95 -18.20
CA PRO A 70 -9.59 5.52 -19.27
C PRO A 70 -10.76 4.61 -19.68
N ALA A 71 -10.54 3.29 -19.73
CA ALA A 71 -11.57 2.32 -20.05
C ALA A 71 -12.62 2.21 -18.93
N LEU A 72 -12.21 2.33 -17.67
CA LEU A 72 -13.13 2.37 -16.52
C LEU A 72 -13.95 3.67 -16.47
N HIS A 73 -13.33 4.80 -16.79
CA HIS A 73 -14.01 6.09 -16.82
C HIS A 73 -15.03 6.20 -17.97
N GLY A 74 -14.79 5.51 -19.09
CA GLY A 74 -15.75 5.41 -20.19
C GLY A 74 -17.07 4.72 -19.83
N LEU A 75 -17.12 3.93 -18.75
CA LEU A 75 -18.35 3.31 -18.23
C LEU A 75 -19.23 4.28 -17.42
N ASP A 76 -18.65 5.40 -16.95
CA ASP A 76 -19.32 6.40 -16.10
C ASP A 76 -19.86 7.60 -16.90
N SER A 77 -19.55 7.68 -18.21
CA SER A 77 -20.14 8.70 -19.08
C SER A 77 -21.63 8.41 -19.30
N PRO A 78 -22.56 9.31 -18.90
CA PRO A 78 -23.96 9.15 -19.28
C PRO A 78 -24.05 9.17 -20.81
N PRO A 79 -24.96 8.38 -21.43
CA PRO A 79 -25.22 8.50 -22.85
C PRO A 79 -25.67 9.93 -23.11
N THR A 80 -24.85 10.68 -23.85
CA THR A 80 -25.26 12.00 -24.31
C THR A 80 -26.27 11.78 -25.43
N CYS A 81 -27.55 11.92 -25.09
CA CYS A 81 -28.67 12.13 -26.01
C CYS A 81 -29.48 13.32 -25.47
#